data_AF-A0A1V3SUG7-F1
#
_entry.id   AF-A0A1V3SUG7-F1
#
_cell.length_a   1.000
_cell.length_b   1.000
_cell.length_c   1.000
_cell.angle_alpha   90.00
_cell.angle_beta   90.00
_cell.angle_gamma   90.00
#
_symmetry.space_group_name_H-M   'P 1'
#
loop_
_entity.id
_entity.type
_entity.pdbx_description
1 polymer ?
#
loop_
_entity_poly.entity_id
_entity_poly.type
_entity_poly.pdbx_seq_one_letter_code
_entity_poly.pdbx_strand_id
1 'polypeptide(L)'
;MDFHQTEQSGQGPVSKTDSFHLPSRECLLQKEMAPQKETDSETRDRAEQMARFLQEKKGRTIWILAPGEACAYADFLILADVEHERHRDAVLEMLDGQFSKRGEPFRAEKGHFWTLVDFGSVVIHLFLNGGRSLYRLEDLFPTAPLLVLDETGRLETLAPEHRPIPEFTENISRRLPPPLRHPSV
;
A
#
# COMPACT_ATOMS: atom_id res chain seq x y z
N MET A 1 9.16 58.46 66.20
CA MET A 1 8.20 57.41 66.60
C MET A 1 7.86 56.62 65.34
N ASP A 2 8.53 55.47 65.24
CA ASP A 2 8.00 54.16 64.83
C ASP A 2 7.66 53.85 63.37
N PHE A 3 8.54 53.00 62.82
CA PHE A 3 8.24 51.74 62.13
C PHE A 3 6.77 51.28 62.21
N HIS A 4 6.18 50.89 61.08
CA HIS A 4 6.00 49.46 60.80
C HIS A 4 5.63 49.19 59.33
N GLN A 5 6.40 48.25 58.80
CA GLN A 5 6.30 47.53 57.54
C GLN A 5 5.09 46.58 57.56
N THR A 6 4.45 46.35 56.41
CA THR A 6 3.86 45.03 56.05
C THR A 6 3.82 44.91 54.52
N GLU A 7 4.62 43.96 54.04
CA GLU A 7 4.61 43.36 52.71
C GLU A 7 3.38 42.45 52.52
N GLN A 8 3.02 42.13 51.27
CA GLN A 8 2.59 40.82 50.72
C GLN A 8 1.80 41.10 49.41
N SER A 9 2.34 40.88 48.20
CA SER A 9 2.55 39.60 47.49
C SER A 9 1.27 39.03 46.82
N GLY A 10 1.31 38.88 45.48
CA GLY A 10 0.37 38.09 44.66
C GLY A 10 0.00 38.75 43.31
N GLN A 11 0.80 38.65 42.23
CA GLN A 11 0.78 37.60 41.17
C GLN A 11 -0.64 37.37 40.58
N GLY A 12 -0.98 37.42 39.28
CA GLY A 12 -0.35 37.51 37.95
C GLY A 12 -1.49 37.25 36.92
N PRO A 13 -1.38 37.55 35.61
CA PRO A 13 -2.50 37.45 34.68
C PRO A 13 -2.51 36.11 33.94
N VAL A 14 -3.63 35.39 33.89
CA VAL A 14 -3.77 34.18 33.05
C VAL A 14 -5.15 34.11 32.38
N SER A 15 -5.08 34.37 31.07
CA SER A 15 -5.79 33.80 29.92
C SER A 15 -7.31 33.56 29.97
N LYS A 16 -7.97 34.06 28.91
CA LYS A 16 -8.96 33.27 28.15
C LYS A 16 -9.17 33.85 26.75
N THR A 17 -9.09 32.93 25.78
CA THR A 17 -9.63 32.95 24.42
C THR A 17 -9.05 33.96 23.43
N ASP A 18 -7.92 33.56 22.82
CA ASP A 18 -7.60 34.03 21.47
C ASP A 18 -8.68 33.53 20.51
N SER A 19 -9.39 34.51 19.97
CA SER A 19 -10.34 34.32 18.88
C SER A 19 -9.52 34.01 17.63
N PHE A 20 -9.40 32.73 17.28
CA PHE A 20 -8.80 32.32 16.02
C PHE A 20 -9.62 32.90 14.87
N HIS A 21 -9.12 34.01 14.34
CA HIS A 21 -9.44 34.57 13.05
C HIS A 21 -9.15 33.50 12.01
N LEU A 22 -10.18 32.77 11.58
CA LEU A 22 -10.13 31.98 10.37
C LEU A 22 -9.86 32.96 9.22
N PRO A 23 -8.73 32.86 8.49
CA PRO A 23 -8.61 33.57 7.24
C PRO A 23 -9.71 33.05 6.31
N SER A 24 -10.53 33.98 5.85
CA SER A 24 -11.57 33.80 4.85
C SER A 24 -11.13 32.87 3.72
N ARG A 25 -12.06 31.99 3.34
CA ARG A 25 -12.32 31.20 2.11
C ARG A 25 -11.62 31.51 0.76
N GLU A 26 -10.55 32.29 0.73
CA GLU A 26 -9.85 32.76 -0.47
C GLU A 26 -8.45 32.13 -0.65
N CYS A 27 -8.18 30.96 -0.05
CA CYS A 27 -6.99 30.15 -0.40
C CYS A 27 -7.41 28.93 -1.24
N LEU A 28 -8.24 29.17 -2.26
CA LEU A 28 -8.75 28.13 -3.16
C LEU A 28 -8.16 28.25 -4.57
N LEU A 29 -7.11 29.07 -4.74
CA LEU A 29 -6.45 29.33 -6.02
C LEU A 29 -4.94 29.52 -5.87
N GLN A 30 -4.26 28.55 -5.27
CA GLN A 30 -2.87 28.28 -5.63
C GLN A 30 -2.77 26.84 -6.13
N LYS A 31 -2.94 26.77 -7.44
CA LYS A 31 -2.46 25.74 -8.34
C LYS A 31 -1.01 25.39 -8.00
N GLU A 32 -0.81 24.44 -7.11
CA GLU A 32 0.47 23.74 -6.98
C GLU A 32 0.30 22.36 -7.60
N MET A 33 0.89 22.22 -8.79
CA MET A 33 1.01 20.96 -9.50
C MET A 33 1.52 19.88 -8.55
N ALA A 34 0.68 18.86 -8.34
CA ALA A 34 1.11 17.61 -7.76
C ALA A 34 2.29 17.07 -8.60
N PRO A 35 3.41 16.64 -7.98
CA PRO A 35 4.62 16.28 -8.68
C PRO A 35 4.41 14.97 -9.43
N GLN A 36 4.08 15.07 -10.72
CA GLN A 36 3.97 13.95 -11.65
C GLN A 36 5.21 13.07 -11.50
N LYS A 37 5.07 11.93 -10.80
CA LYS A 37 6.14 10.95 -10.69
C LYS A 37 6.29 10.30 -12.06
N GLU A 38 7.24 10.78 -12.88
CA GLU A 38 7.63 10.13 -14.11
C GLU A 38 8.11 8.72 -13.75
N THR A 39 7.27 7.71 -14.02
CA THR A 39 7.65 6.32 -13.79
C THR A 39 8.65 5.92 -14.87
N ASP A 40 9.84 5.53 -14.41
CA ASP A 40 10.92 5.15 -15.29
C ASP A 40 10.60 3.86 -16.07
N SER A 41 10.98 3.84 -17.35
CA SER A 41 10.73 2.73 -18.28
C SER A 41 11.38 1.43 -17.76
N GLU A 42 12.57 1.52 -17.17
CA GLU A 42 13.30 0.34 -16.69
C GLU A 42 12.57 -0.31 -15.50
N THR A 43 12.00 0.52 -14.62
CA THR A 43 11.22 0.04 -13.48
C THR A 43 9.93 -0.67 -13.95
N ARG A 44 9.28 -0.14 -14.99
CA ARG A 44 8.14 -0.82 -15.61
C ARG A 44 8.54 -2.17 -16.19
N ASP A 45 9.58 -2.21 -17.01
CA ASP A 45 10.09 -3.43 -17.62
C ASP A 45 10.45 -4.49 -16.56
N ARG A 46 10.98 -4.05 -15.42
CA ARG A 46 11.25 -4.91 -14.27
C ARG A 46 9.97 -5.47 -13.66
N ALA A 47 8.96 -4.64 -13.45
CA ALA A 47 7.67 -5.11 -12.92
C ALA A 47 7.02 -6.13 -13.86
N GLU A 48 7.08 -5.90 -15.17
CA GLU A 48 6.56 -6.84 -16.18
C GLU A 48 7.34 -8.16 -16.18
N GLN A 49 8.67 -8.13 -16.07
CA GLN A 49 9.50 -9.33 -15.92
C GLN A 49 9.17 -10.12 -14.66
N MET A 50 8.98 -9.45 -13.53
CA MET A 50 8.60 -10.08 -12.27
C MET A 50 7.21 -10.72 -12.36
N ALA A 51 6.23 -10.06 -12.99
CA ALA A 51 4.90 -10.60 -13.20
C ALA A 51 4.93 -11.86 -14.08
N ARG A 52 5.70 -11.84 -15.18
CA ARG A 52 5.90 -13.01 -16.05
C ARG A 52 6.58 -14.16 -15.31
N PHE A 53 7.59 -13.86 -14.50
CA PHE A 53 8.25 -14.86 -13.67
C PHE A 53 7.27 -15.53 -12.71
N LEU A 54 6.42 -14.75 -12.03
CA LEU A 54 5.38 -15.30 -11.14
C LEU A 54 4.39 -16.19 -11.90
N GLN A 55 4.02 -15.83 -13.13
CA GLN A 55 3.16 -16.66 -13.97
C GLN A 55 3.82 -17.99 -14.31
N GLU A 56 5.08 -17.97 -14.74
CA GLU A 56 5.85 -19.20 -15.01
C GLU A 56 5.92 -20.12 -13.78
N LYS A 57 5.90 -19.54 -12.57
CA LYS A 57 5.88 -20.29 -11.31
C LYS A 57 4.47 -20.67 -10.86
N LYS A 58 3.47 -20.61 -11.74
CA LYS A 58 2.06 -20.94 -11.48
C LYS A 58 1.37 -20.00 -10.48
N GLY A 59 1.84 -18.76 -10.37
CA GLY A 59 1.07 -17.68 -9.74
C GLY A 59 -0.23 -17.45 -10.53
N ARG A 60 -1.33 -17.24 -9.82
CA ARG A 60 -2.65 -16.98 -10.43
C ARG A 60 -3.04 -15.52 -10.23
N THR A 61 -3.94 -15.02 -11.07
CA THR A 61 -4.52 -13.67 -10.95
C THR A 61 -3.45 -12.57 -10.80
N ILE A 62 -2.54 -12.44 -11.75
CA ILE A 62 -1.38 -11.54 -11.59
C ILE A 62 -1.72 -10.15 -12.13
N TRP A 63 -1.72 -9.16 -11.26
CA TRP A 63 -1.98 -7.77 -11.60
C TRP A 63 -0.79 -6.88 -11.26
N ILE A 64 -0.54 -5.88 -12.09
CA ILE A 64 0.43 -4.82 -11.83
C ILE A 64 -0.36 -3.52 -11.70
N LEU A 65 -0.28 -2.88 -10.52
CA LEU A 65 -0.82 -1.55 -10.28
C LEU A 65 0.30 -0.53 -10.33
N ALA A 66 0.03 0.61 -10.95
CA ALA A 66 0.88 1.79 -10.93
C ALA A 66 0.23 2.89 -10.07
N PRO A 67 0.39 2.87 -8.73
CA PRO A 67 -0.27 3.82 -7.83
C PRO A 67 0.18 5.28 -8.00
N GLY A 68 1.35 5.53 -8.62
CA GLY A 68 1.90 6.86 -8.80
C GLY A 68 2.08 7.57 -7.45
N GLU A 69 1.64 8.82 -7.35
CA GLU A 69 1.79 9.64 -6.15
C GLU A 69 0.98 9.14 -4.94
N ALA A 70 -0.04 8.29 -5.16
CA ALA A 70 -0.81 7.72 -4.06
C ALA A 70 0.00 6.72 -3.21
N CYS A 71 1.14 6.24 -3.73
CA CYS A 71 2.06 5.36 -3.02
C CYS A 71 3.47 5.97 -2.98
N ALA A 72 3.87 6.44 -1.81
CA ALA A 72 5.20 7.04 -1.63
C ALA A 72 6.35 6.02 -1.68
N TYR A 73 6.09 4.76 -1.33
CA TYR A 73 7.14 3.76 -1.10
C TYR A 73 7.44 2.86 -2.30
N ALA A 74 6.55 2.78 -3.31
CA ALA A 74 6.73 1.92 -4.48
C ALA A 74 6.12 2.54 -5.74
N ASP A 75 6.75 2.32 -6.89
CA ASP A 75 6.27 2.74 -8.21
C ASP A 75 5.26 1.75 -8.79
N PHE A 76 5.49 0.45 -8.56
CA PHE A 76 4.60 -0.63 -8.98
C PHE A 76 4.32 -1.60 -7.84
N LEU A 77 3.05 -2.01 -7.77
CA LEU A 77 2.58 -3.07 -6.88
C LEU A 77 2.15 -4.26 -7.73
N ILE A 78 2.78 -5.41 -7.54
CA ILE A 78 2.37 -6.67 -8.17
C ILE A 78 1.53 -7.45 -7.17
N LEU A 79 0.30 -7.78 -7.54
CA LEU A 79 -0.61 -8.59 -6.74
C LEU A 79 -0.75 -9.96 -7.39
N ALA A 80 -0.40 -11.03 -6.69
CA ALA A 80 -0.49 -12.39 -7.22
C ALA A 80 -1.04 -13.36 -6.17
N ASP A 81 -1.87 -14.30 -6.62
CA ASP A 81 -2.36 -15.39 -5.78
C ASP A 81 -1.42 -16.59 -5.88
N VAL A 82 -1.13 -17.18 -4.72
CA VAL A 82 -0.36 -18.42 -4.57
C VAL A 82 -1.22 -19.47 -3.87
N GLU A 83 -0.96 -20.73 -4.18
CA GLU A 83 -1.92 -21.79 -3.87
C GLU A 83 -1.90 -22.22 -2.40
N HIS A 84 -0.70 -22.40 -1.83
CA HIS A 84 -0.50 -22.84 -0.44
C HIS A 84 0.86 -22.33 0.07
N GLU A 85 1.09 -22.41 1.39
CA GLU A 85 2.32 -21.91 2.03
C GLU A 85 3.60 -22.49 1.43
N ARG A 86 3.62 -23.79 1.12
CA ARG A 86 4.77 -24.44 0.45
C ARG A 86 5.03 -23.86 -0.94
N HIS A 87 3.97 -23.59 -1.69
CA HIS A 87 4.08 -22.97 -3.01
C HIS A 87 4.60 -21.54 -2.89
N ARG A 88 4.07 -20.74 -1.95
CA ARG A 88 4.62 -19.41 -1.62
C ARG A 88 6.13 -19.49 -1.33
N ASP A 89 6.54 -20.38 -0.44
CA ASP A 89 7.94 -20.46 -0.01
C ASP A 89 8.87 -20.86 -1.17
N ALA A 90 8.42 -21.77 -2.05
CA ALA A 90 9.13 -22.09 -3.28
C ALA A 90 9.23 -20.88 -4.22
N VAL A 91 8.16 -20.10 -4.40
CA VAL A 91 8.18 -18.88 -5.23
C VAL A 91 9.20 -17.88 -4.69
N LEU A 92 9.27 -17.68 -3.36
CA LEU A 92 10.25 -16.77 -2.74
C LEU A 92 11.69 -17.23 -2.98
N GLU A 93 11.98 -18.52 -2.80
CA GLU A 93 13.32 -19.07 -3.06
C GLU A 93 13.70 -18.91 -4.54
N MET A 94 12.76 -19.12 -5.44
CA MET A 94 13.00 -18.96 -6.88
C MET A 94 13.20 -17.49 -7.26
N LEU A 95 12.44 -16.56 -6.67
CA LEU A 95 12.67 -15.12 -6.83
C LEU A 95 14.07 -14.75 -6.36
N ASP A 96 14.49 -15.23 -5.19
CA ASP A 96 15.80 -14.91 -4.63
C ASP A 96 16.91 -15.44 -5.54
N GLY A 97 16.79 -16.70 -5.97
CA GLY A 97 17.73 -17.29 -6.91
C GLY A 97 17.81 -16.60 -8.27
N GLN A 98 16.73 -15.96 -8.74
CA GLN A 98 16.67 -15.27 -10.03
C GLN A 98 17.22 -13.84 -9.96
N PHE A 99 16.86 -13.09 -8.91
CA PHE A 99 17.14 -11.65 -8.81
C PHE A 99 18.37 -11.34 -7.95
N SER A 100 18.68 -12.11 -6.91
CA SER A 100 19.90 -11.89 -6.11
C SER A 100 21.17 -12.15 -6.93
N LYS A 101 21.14 -13.08 -7.90
CA LYS A 101 22.25 -13.28 -8.86
C LYS A 101 22.51 -12.08 -9.78
N ARG A 102 21.52 -11.20 -9.93
CA ARG A 102 21.61 -9.95 -10.71
C ARG A 102 22.00 -8.75 -9.85
N GLY A 103 22.23 -8.96 -8.55
CA GLY A 103 22.52 -7.89 -7.60
C GLY A 103 21.27 -7.19 -7.07
N GLU A 104 20.08 -7.80 -7.21
CA GLU A 104 18.79 -7.25 -6.78
C GLU A 104 18.17 -8.11 -5.66
N PRO A 105 18.75 -8.10 -4.44
CA PRO A 105 18.14 -8.80 -3.31
C PRO A 105 16.83 -8.14 -2.88
N PHE A 106 15.92 -8.92 -2.29
CA PHE A 106 14.68 -8.40 -1.72
C PHE A 106 14.61 -8.63 -0.21
N ARG A 107 13.72 -7.89 0.44
CA ARG A 107 13.24 -8.20 1.80
C ARG A 107 11.85 -8.82 1.73
N ALA A 108 11.59 -9.86 2.52
CA ALA A 108 10.25 -10.44 2.62
C ALA A 108 9.70 -10.42 4.04
N GLU A 109 8.41 -10.13 4.15
CA GLU A 109 7.63 -10.20 5.39
C GLU A 109 6.42 -11.11 5.19
N LYS A 110 6.23 -12.07 6.09
CA LYS A 110 5.18 -13.10 5.98
C LYS A 110 4.07 -12.85 6.99
N GLY A 111 2.84 -12.72 6.50
CA GLY A 111 1.62 -12.86 7.28
C GLY A 111 0.97 -14.23 7.08
N HIS A 112 -0.17 -14.47 7.74
CA HIS A 112 -0.91 -15.72 7.62
C HIS A 112 -1.52 -15.94 6.22
N PHE A 113 -2.03 -14.87 5.59
CA PHE A 113 -2.70 -14.93 4.28
C PHE A 113 -2.03 -14.08 3.20
N TRP A 114 -0.88 -13.49 3.51
CA TRP A 114 -0.16 -12.61 2.60
C TRP A 114 1.34 -12.71 2.83
N THR A 115 2.12 -12.32 1.83
CA THR A 115 3.56 -12.11 1.96
C THR A 115 3.96 -10.93 1.10
N LEU A 116 4.64 -9.98 1.72
CA LEU A 116 5.20 -8.80 1.08
C LEU A 116 6.63 -9.12 0.67
N VAL A 117 6.97 -8.81 -0.58
CA VAL A 117 8.32 -8.96 -1.13
C VAL A 117 8.71 -7.60 -1.71
N ASP A 118 9.74 -6.99 -1.13
CA ASP A 118 10.15 -5.62 -1.38
C ASP A 118 11.46 -5.57 -2.16
N PHE A 119 11.39 -5.09 -3.41
CA PHE A 119 12.53 -4.79 -4.29
C PHE A 119 12.81 -3.27 -4.40
N GLY A 120 12.29 -2.45 -3.48
CA GLY A 120 12.34 -1.00 -3.53
C GLY A 120 11.22 -0.43 -4.40
N SER A 121 11.50 -0.12 -5.67
CA SER A 121 10.48 0.51 -6.54
C SER A 121 9.39 -0.45 -7.01
N VAL A 122 9.62 -1.76 -6.93
CA VAL A 122 8.61 -2.78 -7.23
C VAL A 122 8.36 -3.63 -5.97
N VAL A 123 7.09 -3.76 -5.59
CA VAL A 123 6.69 -4.53 -4.42
C VAL A 123 5.68 -5.59 -4.82
N ILE A 124 5.92 -6.84 -4.43
CA ILE A 124 5.06 -7.98 -4.74
C ILE A 124 4.28 -8.38 -3.49
N HIS A 125 2.97 -8.50 -3.61
CA HIS A 125 2.09 -9.11 -2.62
C HIS A 125 1.65 -10.49 -3.12
N LEU A 126 2.06 -11.52 -2.40
CA LEU A 126 1.63 -12.90 -2.62
C LEU A 126 0.48 -13.22 -1.65
N PHE A 127 -0.71 -13.52 -2.16
CA PHE A 127 -1.88 -13.84 -1.35
C PHE A 127 -2.12 -15.34 -1.27
N LEU A 128 -2.52 -15.82 -0.09
CA LEU A 128 -2.88 -17.21 0.18
C LEU A 128 -4.35 -17.29 0.59
N ASN A 129 -4.99 -18.41 0.24
CA ASN A 129 -6.34 -18.75 0.71
C ASN A 129 -7.36 -17.62 0.50
N GLY A 130 -7.27 -16.90 -0.61
CA GLY A 130 -8.15 -15.76 -0.94
C GLY A 130 -7.91 -14.49 -0.11
N GLY A 131 -6.78 -14.38 0.61
CA GLY A 131 -6.41 -13.18 1.37
C GLY A 131 -6.52 -11.88 0.57
N ARG A 132 -6.37 -11.93 -0.76
CA ARG A 132 -6.60 -10.80 -1.64
C ARG A 132 -7.99 -10.18 -1.50
N SER A 133 -9.04 -10.99 -1.45
CA SER A 133 -10.42 -10.54 -1.32
C SER A 133 -10.73 -9.95 0.06
N LEU A 134 -9.90 -10.26 1.06
CA LEU A 134 -9.96 -9.66 2.39
C LEU A 134 -9.31 -8.27 2.42
N TYR A 135 -8.09 -8.15 1.87
CA TYR A 135 -7.32 -6.91 1.94
C TYR A 135 -7.69 -5.90 0.85
N ARG A 136 -8.11 -6.39 -0.33
CA ARG A 136 -8.51 -5.61 -1.51
C ARG A 136 -7.60 -4.41 -1.76
N LEU A 137 -6.28 -4.63 -1.77
CA LEU A 137 -5.30 -3.55 -1.85
C LEU A 137 -5.51 -2.67 -3.08
N GLU A 138 -6.03 -3.24 -4.17
CA GLU A 138 -6.43 -2.49 -5.35
C GLU A 138 -7.42 -1.35 -5.04
N ASP A 139 -8.35 -1.51 -4.10
CA ASP A 139 -9.36 -0.50 -3.77
C ASP A 139 -8.75 0.76 -3.15
N LEU A 140 -7.55 0.64 -2.54
CA LEU A 140 -6.81 1.78 -2.02
C LEU A 140 -6.33 2.70 -3.15
N PHE A 141 -6.25 2.18 -4.38
CA PHE A 141 -5.77 2.88 -5.56
C PHE A 141 -6.82 2.84 -6.69
N PRO A 142 -7.98 3.53 -6.51
CA PRO A 142 -9.12 3.41 -7.41
C PRO A 142 -8.87 4.03 -8.79
N THR A 143 -7.92 4.96 -8.91
CA THR A 143 -7.58 5.63 -10.18
C THR A 143 -6.29 5.09 -10.81
N ALA A 144 -5.60 4.16 -10.13
CA ALA A 144 -4.32 3.65 -10.61
C ALA A 144 -4.51 2.76 -11.85
N PRO A 145 -3.70 2.97 -12.91
CA PRO A 145 -3.64 2.06 -14.03
C PRO A 145 -3.36 0.62 -13.57
N LEU A 146 -4.09 -0.32 -14.17
CA LEU A 146 -4.00 -1.74 -13.88
C LEU A 146 -3.58 -2.48 -15.15
N LEU A 147 -2.48 -3.24 -15.07
CA LEU A 147 -2.13 -4.23 -16.07
C LEU A 147 -2.49 -5.61 -15.53
N VAL A 148 -3.25 -6.38 -16.31
CA VAL A 148 -3.56 -7.78 -15.99
C VAL A 148 -2.76 -8.67 -16.91
N LEU A 149 -2.05 -9.63 -16.32
CA LEU A 149 -1.36 -10.65 -17.08
C LEU A 149 -2.33 -11.80 -17.36
N ASP A 150 -2.66 -11.99 -18.64
CA ASP A 150 -3.53 -13.08 -19.09
C ASP A 150 -2.80 -14.44 -19.08
N GLU A 151 -3.52 -15.54 -19.29
CA GLU A 151 -2.94 -16.89 -19.31
C GLU A 151 -1.95 -17.13 -20.46
N THR A 152 -1.97 -16.29 -21.50
CA THR A 152 -1.05 -16.37 -22.64
C THR A 152 0.26 -15.60 -22.39
N GLY A 153 0.37 -14.90 -21.26
CA GLY A 153 1.51 -14.08 -20.90
C GLY A 153 1.50 -12.70 -21.55
N ARG A 154 0.34 -12.22 -22.00
CA ARG A 154 0.14 -10.85 -22.48
C ARG A 154 -0.32 -9.97 -21.34
N LEU A 155 0.23 -8.76 -21.27
CA LEU A 155 -0.23 -7.71 -20.36
C LEU A 155 -1.30 -6.88 -21.06
N GLU A 156 -2.48 -6.86 -20.48
CA GLU A 156 -3.60 -6.03 -20.95
C GLU A 156 -3.81 -4.87 -19.99
N THR A 157 -3.90 -3.66 -20.52
CA THR A 157 -4.23 -2.49 -19.72
C THR A 157 -5.74 -2.43 -19.51
N LEU A 158 -6.17 -2.51 -18.26
CA LEU A 158 -7.55 -2.29 -17.86
C LEU A 158 -7.70 -0.88 -17.32
N ALA A 159 -8.68 -0.17 -17.87
CA ALA A 159 -9.10 1.10 -17.31
C ALA A 159 -9.67 0.87 -15.90
N PRO A 160 -9.48 1.80 -14.95
CA PRO A 160 -9.83 1.56 -13.55
C PRO A 160 -11.31 1.20 -13.34
N GLU A 161 -12.21 1.71 -14.17
CA GLU A 161 -13.65 1.42 -14.13
C GLU A 161 -14.03 -0.01 -14.56
N HIS A 162 -13.12 -0.72 -15.24
CA HIS A 162 -13.31 -2.11 -15.69
C HIS A 162 -12.54 -3.12 -14.83
N ARG A 163 -12.08 -2.71 -13.64
CA ARG A 163 -11.32 -3.60 -12.76
C ARG A 163 -12.20 -4.79 -12.30
N PRO A 164 -11.73 -6.03 -12.50
CA PRO A 164 -12.42 -7.20 -11.97
C PRO A 164 -12.40 -7.17 -10.43
N ILE A 165 -13.49 -7.59 -9.80
CA ILE A 165 -13.57 -7.72 -8.35
C ILE A 165 -13.04 -9.13 -8.00
N PRO A 166 -12.03 -9.27 -7.13
CA PRO A 166 -11.56 -10.60 -6.73
C PRO A 166 -12.70 -11.37 -6.05
N GLU A 167 -12.93 -12.60 -6.49
CA GLU A 167 -13.96 -13.44 -5.90
C GLU A 167 -13.66 -13.71 -4.43
N PHE A 168 -14.65 -13.49 -3.56
CA PHE A 168 -14.52 -13.86 -2.16
C PHE A 168 -14.66 -15.38 -2.03
N THR A 169 -13.55 -16.08 -1.83
CA THR A 169 -13.61 -17.53 -1.59
C THR A 169 -14.19 -17.80 -0.19
N GLU A 170 -15.24 -18.61 -0.10
CA GLU A 170 -15.99 -18.89 1.16
C GLU A 170 -15.10 -19.39 2.32
N ASN A 171 -13.89 -19.87 2.04
CA ASN A 171 -12.97 -20.46 3.02
C ASN A 171 -12.44 -19.44 4.06
N ILE A 172 -12.40 -18.14 3.74
CA ILE A 172 -11.84 -17.10 4.63
C ILE A 172 -12.80 -16.74 5.76
N SER A 173 -14.10 -16.71 5.48
CA SER A 173 -15.10 -16.22 6.44
C SER A 173 -15.16 -17.03 7.73
N ARG A 174 -14.69 -18.29 7.71
CA ARG A 174 -14.61 -19.18 8.89
C ARG A 174 -13.29 -19.07 9.66
N ARG A 175 -12.26 -18.49 9.05
CA ARG A 175 -10.89 -18.39 9.60
C ARG A 175 -10.53 -16.99 10.07
N LEU A 176 -11.36 -15.98 9.76
CA LEU A 176 -11.15 -14.61 10.21
C LEU A 176 -11.56 -14.48 11.69
N PRO A 177 -10.74 -13.85 12.55
CA PRO A 177 -11.25 -13.40 13.84
C PRO A 177 -12.44 -12.45 13.63
N PRO A 178 -13.45 -12.46 14.51
CA PRO A 178 -14.59 -11.58 14.39
C PRO A 178 -14.11 -10.12 14.25
N PRO A 179 -14.80 -9.29 13.46
CA PRO A 179 -14.40 -7.90 13.26
C PRO A 179 -14.23 -7.23 14.63
N LEU A 180 -13.12 -6.51 14.80
CA LEU A 180 -12.85 -5.77 16.02
C LEU A 180 -14.03 -4.80 16.23
N ARG A 181 -14.86 -5.06 17.23
CA ARG A 181 -15.88 -4.09 17.64
C ARG A 181 -15.13 -2.85 18.08
N HIS A 182 -15.27 -1.77 17.34
CA HIS A 182 -15.00 -0.45 17.89
C HIS A 182 -15.80 -0.33 19.21
N PRO A 183 -15.21 0.20 20.29
CA PRO A 183 -16.01 0.56 21.45
C PRO A 183 -17.08 1.53 20.97
N SER A 184 -18.35 1.21 21.24
CA SER A 184 -19.44 2.13 21.00
C SER A 184 -19.12 3.42 21.74
N VAL A 185 -18.85 4.50 20.99
CA VAL A 185 -18.77 5.86 21.52
C VAL A 185 -20.19 6.36 21.76
#